data_AF-Q2TZY2-F1
#
_entry.id   AF-Q2TZY2-F1
#
_cell.length_a   1.000
_cell.length_b   1.000
_cell.length_c   1.000
_cell.angle_alpha   90.00
_cell.angle_beta   90.00
_cell.angle_gamma   90.00
#
_symmetry.space_group_name_H-M   'P 1'
#
loop_
_entity.id
_entity.type
_entity.pdbx_description
1 polymer ?
#
loop_
_entity_poly.entity_id
_entity_poly.type
_entity_poly.pdbx_seq_one_letter_code
_entity_poly.pdbx_strand_id
1 'polypeptide(L)'
;MTLVDLTINGLAPGKYWATVRETGDISQGAASTGGIWEALKATVLGSEAAKEPRGVFGTVDVDEKGRGNVFLDRPLAVWEMIGRSMVVSKSKEGPFRNEDPDTLVGVIARSAGVWDNDKMVCSCSGKNVWQERQEQVSQGMV
;
A
#
# COMPACT_ATOMS: atom_id res chain seq x y z
N MET A 1 -7.72 12.07 11.31
CA MET A 1 -6.98 10.82 11.59
C MET A 1 -7.37 9.82 10.52
N THR A 2 -6.41 9.20 9.84
CA THR A 2 -6.67 8.11 8.89
C THR A 2 -6.19 6.80 9.50
N LEU A 3 -7.00 5.76 9.37
CA LEU A 3 -6.69 4.40 9.82
C LEU A 3 -6.24 3.57 8.62
N VAL A 4 -5.21 2.76 8.81
CA VAL A 4 -4.66 1.86 7.81
C VAL A 4 -4.62 0.47 8.43
N ASP A 5 -5.39 -0.44 7.85
CA ASP A 5 -5.29 -1.87 8.09
C ASP A 5 -4.43 -2.46 6.98
N LEU A 6 -3.23 -2.94 7.34
CA LEU A 6 -2.29 -3.53 6.42
C LEU A 6 -2.20 -5.03 6.68
N THR A 7 -2.64 -5.82 5.71
CA THR A 7 -2.50 -7.28 5.72
C THR A 7 -1.65 -7.74 4.54
N ILE A 8 -0.67 -8.59 4.83
CA ILE A 8 0.30 -9.11 3.88
C ILE A 8 0.24 -10.63 3.90
N ASN A 9 0.33 -11.23 2.73
CA ASN A 9 0.44 -12.68 2.56
C ASN A 9 1.44 -12.98 1.43
N GLY A 10 2.29 -13.98 1.62
CA GLY A 10 3.22 -14.47 0.60
C GLY A 10 4.58 -13.77 0.53
N LEU A 11 4.97 -13.00 1.56
CA LEU A 11 6.33 -12.45 1.67
C LEU A 11 7.24 -13.37 2.48
N ALA A 12 8.56 -13.26 2.28
CA ALA A 12 9.50 -13.97 3.14
C ALA A 12 9.39 -13.48 4.60
N PRO A 13 9.70 -14.32 5.60
CA PRO A 13 9.67 -13.89 6.99
C PRO A 13 10.65 -12.74 7.24
N GLY A 14 10.23 -11.76 8.04
CA GLY A 14 11.06 -10.63 8.40
C GLY A 14 10.29 -9.32 8.60
N LYS A 15 11.04 -8.25 8.85
CA LYS A 15 10.50 -6.93 9.11
C LYS A 15 10.46 -6.09 7.84
N TYR A 16 9.29 -5.55 7.52
CA TYR A 16 9.04 -4.73 6.34
C TYR A 16 8.59 -3.33 6.75
N TRP A 17 8.93 -2.35 5.93
CA TRP A 17 8.52 -0.95 6.06
C TRP A 17 7.35 -0.65 5.14
N ALA A 18 6.29 -0.07 5.68
CA ALA A 18 5.19 0.48 4.89
C ALA A 18 5.46 1.96 4.64
N THR A 19 5.63 2.33 3.38
CA THR A 19 5.91 3.71 2.95
C THR A 19 4.98 4.16 1.83
N VAL A 20 4.52 5.40 1.90
CA VAL A 20 3.84 6.11 0.81
C VAL A 20 4.87 6.93 0.05
N ARG A 21 4.88 6.76 -1.27
CA ARG A 21 5.84 7.38 -2.17
C ARG A 21 5.24 8.59 -2.87
N GLU A 22 6.09 9.36 -3.54
CA GLU A 22 5.69 10.62 -4.17
C GLU A 22 4.77 10.41 -5.38
N THR A 23 5.03 9.40 -6.20
CA THR A 23 4.29 9.15 -7.44
C THR A 23 3.51 7.84 -7.37
N GLY A 24 2.45 7.73 -8.16
CA GLY A 24 1.75 6.48 -8.44
C GLY A 24 2.30 5.73 -9.66
N ASP A 25 3.53 6.05 -10.10
CA ASP A 25 4.14 5.41 -11.26
C ASP A 25 4.76 4.06 -10.86
N ILE A 26 4.12 2.98 -11.30
CA ILE A 26 4.55 1.60 -11.08
C ILE A 26 5.05 0.92 -12.37
N SER A 27 5.37 1.70 -13.41
CA SER A 27 5.86 1.18 -14.70
C SER A 27 7.15 0.37 -14.56
N GLN A 28 7.98 0.67 -13.56
CA GLN A 28 9.19 -0.08 -13.18
C GLN A 28 9.10 -0.59 -11.74
N GLY A 29 7.90 -1.04 -11.33
CA GLY A 29 7.64 -1.51 -9.97
C GLY A 29 7.91 -0.42 -8.92
N ALA A 30 8.55 -0.77 -7.81
CA ALA A 30 8.86 0.18 -6.75
C ALA A 30 9.93 1.21 -7.17
N ALA A 31 10.74 0.95 -8.20
CA ALA A 31 11.84 1.82 -8.61
C ALA A 31 11.35 3.15 -9.22
N SER A 32 10.19 3.16 -9.90
CA SER A 32 9.61 4.36 -10.53
C SER A 32 8.75 5.23 -9.60
N THR A 33 8.61 4.83 -8.32
CA THR A 33 7.68 5.49 -7.38
C THR A 33 8.17 6.82 -6.78
N GLY A 34 9.42 7.21 -7.08
CA GLY A 34 10.06 8.40 -6.52
C GLY A 34 10.44 8.23 -5.05
N GLY A 35 10.65 9.33 -4.33
CA GLY A 35 11.07 9.30 -2.92
C GLY A 35 9.93 8.95 -1.95
N ILE A 36 10.25 8.90 -0.66
CA ILE A 36 9.22 8.85 0.39
C ILE A 36 8.52 10.20 0.43
N TRP A 37 7.19 10.19 0.49
CA TRP A 37 6.39 11.41 0.47
C TRP A 37 6.76 12.36 1.61
N GLU A 38 7.06 13.62 1.23
CA GLU A 38 7.52 14.73 2.09
C GLU A 38 8.89 14.54 2.77
N ALA A 39 9.66 13.52 2.41
CA ALA A 39 11.02 13.36 2.95
C ALA A 39 11.93 14.54 2.58
N LEU A 40 11.82 15.07 1.34
CA LEU A 40 12.62 16.22 0.91
C LEU A 40 12.23 17.52 1.64
N LYS A 41 10.95 17.70 1.95
CA LYS A 41 10.47 18.87 2.71
C LYS A 41 11.02 18.87 4.14
N ALA A 42 11.08 17.71 4.78
CA ALA A 42 11.66 17.57 6.12
C ALA A 42 13.15 17.96 6.14
N THR A 43 13.91 17.58 5.10
CA THR A 43 15.34 17.89 4.99
C THR A 43 15.63 19.36 4.63
N VAL A 44 14.81 19.96 3.75
CA VAL A 44 15.07 21.33 3.24
C VAL A 44 14.50 22.42 4.15
N LEU A 45 13.36 22.20 4.81
CA LEU A 45 12.68 23.22 5.62
C LEU A 45 13.14 23.29 7.09
N GLY A 46 14.22 22.59 7.47
CA GLY A 46 14.90 22.80 8.75
C GLY A 46 13.98 22.74 9.98
N SER A 47 13.12 21.72 10.07
CA SER A 47 12.28 21.53 11.26
C SER A 47 13.17 21.14 12.45
N GLU A 48 13.10 21.87 13.56
CA GLU A 48 13.95 21.73 14.76
C GLU A 48 13.85 20.38 15.52
N ALA A 49 13.05 19.44 15.03
CA ALA A 49 13.09 18.05 15.45
C ALA A 49 13.00 17.18 14.19
N ALA A 50 13.85 16.15 14.10
CA ALA A 50 13.84 15.13 13.04
C ALA A 50 12.50 14.38 13.04
N LYS A 51 11.46 15.02 12.51
CA LYS A 51 10.12 14.45 12.43
C LYS A 51 10.13 13.49 11.26
N GLU A 52 9.84 12.23 11.55
CA GLU A 52 9.81 11.19 10.53
C GLU A 52 8.89 11.63 9.36
N PRO A 53 9.32 11.45 8.09
CA PRO A 53 8.53 11.88 6.94
C PRO A 53 7.10 11.34 7.00
N ARG A 54 6.11 12.15 6.61
CA ARG A 54 4.68 11.74 6.62
C ARG A 54 4.41 10.49 5.79
N GLY A 55 5.23 10.25 4.77
CA GLY A 55 5.18 9.03 3.96
C GLY A 55 5.59 7.75 4.68
N VAL A 56 6.15 7.79 5.90
CA VAL A 56 6.49 6.58 6.64
C VAL A 56 5.31 6.20 7.52
N PHE A 57 4.70 5.03 7.29
CA PHE A 57 3.51 4.61 8.01
C PHE A 57 3.84 3.68 9.18
N GLY A 58 4.93 2.94 9.09
CA GLY A 58 5.43 2.09 10.16
C GLY A 58 6.07 0.83 9.61
N THR A 59 6.11 -0.21 10.45
CA THR A 59 6.66 -1.50 10.10
C THR A 59 5.67 -2.61 10.37
N VAL A 60 5.81 -3.69 9.62
CA VAL A 60 5.02 -4.91 9.75
C VAL A 60 5.98 -6.09 9.80
N ASP A 61 5.76 -6.97 10.77
CA ASP A 61 6.53 -8.20 10.90
C ASP A 61 5.77 -9.33 10.19
N VAL A 62 6.46 -10.00 9.27
CA VAL A 62 5.96 -11.14 8.51
C VAL A 62 6.45 -12.42 9.19
N ASP A 63 5.53 -13.30 9.53
CA ASP A 63 5.79 -14.57 10.21
C ASP A 63 6.42 -15.62 9.29
N GLU A 64 6.77 -16.78 9.86
CA GLU A 64 7.35 -17.92 9.13
C GLU A 64 6.42 -18.48 8.03
N LYS A 65 5.11 -18.20 8.10
CA LYS A 65 4.11 -18.60 7.12
C LYS A 65 3.92 -17.54 6.02
N GLY A 66 4.72 -16.47 6.05
CA GLY A 66 4.67 -15.38 5.10
C GLY A 66 3.48 -14.43 5.31
N ARG A 67 2.93 -14.35 6.52
CA ARG A 67 1.78 -13.49 6.85
C ARG A 67 2.19 -12.39 7.80
N GLY A 68 1.68 -11.18 7.56
CA GLY A 68 1.85 -10.04 8.45
C GLY A 68 0.57 -9.23 8.53
N ASN A 69 0.24 -8.73 9.72
CA ASN A 69 -0.88 -7.80 9.90
C ASN A 69 -0.44 -6.69 10.86
N VAL A 70 -0.82 -5.45 10.54
CA VAL A 70 -0.61 -4.31 11.43
C VAL A 70 -1.72 -3.28 11.23
N PHE A 71 -2.15 -2.69 12.33
CA PHE A 71 -3.07 -1.57 12.34
C PHE A 71 -2.30 -0.29 12.67
N LEU A 72 -2.41 0.72 11.80
CA LEU A 72 -1.64 1.96 11.88
C LEU A 72 -2.59 3.16 11.81
N ASP A 73 -2.36 4.18 12.63
CA ASP A 73 -3.05 5.46 12.54
C ASP A 73 -2.06 6.57 12.13
N ARG A 74 -2.53 7.48 11.27
CA ARG A 74 -1.73 8.63 10.83
C ARG A 74 -2.56 9.92 10.79
N PRO A 75 -2.00 11.06 11.26
CA PRO A 75 -2.67 12.36 11.24
C PRO A 75 -2.58 13.00 9.84
N LEU A 76 -3.18 12.34 8.85
CA LEU A 76 -3.27 12.82 7.47
C LEU A 76 -4.65 12.52 6.92
N ALA A 77 -4.97 13.12 5.77
CA ALA A 77 -6.24 12.90 5.09
C ALA A 77 -6.08 11.97 3.88
N VAL A 78 -7.07 11.10 3.65
CA VAL A 78 -7.06 10.10 2.58
C VAL A 78 -6.84 10.73 1.21
N TRP A 79 -7.45 11.89 0.95
CA TRP A 79 -7.33 12.58 -0.34
C TRP A 79 -5.91 13.06 -0.67
N GLU A 80 -5.04 13.24 0.33
CA GLU A 80 -3.64 13.60 0.09
C GLU A 80 -2.82 12.40 -0.46
N MET A 81 -3.31 11.18 -0.25
CA MET A 81 -2.64 9.93 -0.65
C MET A 81 -3.13 9.35 -1.98
N ILE A 82 -4.36 9.66 -2.39
CA ILE A 82 -4.95 9.09 -3.61
C ILE A 82 -4.07 9.44 -4.82
N GLY A 83 -3.77 8.42 -5.63
CA GLY A 83 -2.93 8.57 -6.83
C GLY A 83 -1.42 8.49 -6.57
N ARG A 84 -1.01 8.36 -5.30
CA ARG A 84 0.36 7.97 -4.93
C ARG A 84 0.49 6.46 -4.90
N SER A 85 1.69 5.95 -4.65
CA SER A 85 1.92 4.53 -4.42
C SER A 85 2.28 4.24 -2.97
N MET A 86 1.92 3.04 -2.52
CA MET A 86 2.41 2.44 -1.29
C MET A 86 3.42 1.36 -1.66
N VAL A 87 4.56 1.37 -0.98
CA VAL A 87 5.63 0.38 -1.11
C VAL A 87 5.83 -0.30 0.24
N VAL A 88 5.86 -1.63 0.22
CA VAL A 88 6.19 -2.48 1.36
C VAL A 88 7.46 -3.26 1.05
N SER A 89 8.52 -3.00 1.80
CA SER A 89 9.86 -3.54 1.51
C SER A 89 10.72 -3.66 2.76
N LYS A 90 11.74 -4.53 2.72
CA LYS A 90 12.73 -4.66 3.81
C LYS A 90 13.59 -3.40 4.00
N SER A 91 13.82 -2.64 2.93
CA SER A 91 14.50 -1.33 2.96
C SER A 91 13.49 -0.19 2.97
N LYS A 92 13.75 0.87 3.75
CA LYS A 92 12.86 2.04 3.87
C LYS A 92 12.96 2.98 2.67
N GLU A 93 14.17 3.35 2.25
CA GLU A 93 14.37 4.42 1.25
C GLU A 93 14.57 3.89 -0.17
N GLY A 94 15.13 2.68 -0.30
CA GLY A 94 15.62 2.12 -1.56
C GLY A 94 17.15 2.14 -1.62
N PRO A 95 17.76 1.97 -2.82
CA PRO A 95 17.13 1.78 -4.12
C PRO A 95 16.42 0.41 -4.21
N PHE A 96 15.26 0.38 -4.87
CA PHE A 96 14.54 -0.87 -5.11
C PHE A 96 15.01 -1.53 -6.39
N ARG A 97 15.16 -2.84 -6.35
CA ARG A 97 15.47 -3.64 -7.54
C ARG A 97 14.19 -3.88 -8.33
N ASN A 98 14.31 -3.90 -9.66
CA ASN A 98 13.24 -4.41 -10.51
C ASN A 98 13.00 -5.88 -10.16
N GLU A 99 11.72 -6.25 -10.03
CA GLU A 99 11.27 -7.62 -9.77
C GLU A 99 11.82 -8.25 -8.47
N ASP A 100 11.97 -7.45 -7.41
CA ASP A 100 12.29 -7.97 -6.08
C ASP A 100 11.06 -8.68 -5.46
N PRO A 101 11.13 -9.99 -5.15
CA PRO A 101 10.01 -10.71 -4.55
C PRO A 101 9.64 -10.21 -3.15
N ASP A 102 10.57 -9.55 -2.46
CA ASP A 102 10.38 -8.96 -1.13
C ASP A 102 9.95 -7.48 -1.18
N THR A 103 9.57 -6.97 -2.34
CA THR A 103 9.10 -5.60 -2.49
C THR A 103 7.73 -5.59 -3.18
N LEU A 104 6.71 -5.19 -2.43
CA LEU A 104 5.36 -4.98 -2.95
C LEU A 104 5.15 -3.49 -3.24
N VAL A 105 4.43 -3.21 -4.33
CA VAL A 105 4.03 -1.86 -4.70
C VAL A 105 2.60 -1.85 -5.21
N GLY A 106 1.85 -0.80 -4.88
CA GLY A 106 0.51 -0.59 -5.41
C GLY A 106 0.13 0.88 -5.40
N VAL A 107 -0.71 1.28 -6.37
CA VAL A 107 -1.26 2.64 -6.41
C VAL A 107 -2.41 2.75 -5.40
N ILE A 108 -2.40 3.80 -4.60
CA ILE A 108 -3.46 4.13 -3.64
C ILE A 108 -4.66 4.63 -4.45
N ALA A 109 -5.60 3.71 -4.68
CA ALA A 109 -6.80 3.95 -5.44
C ALA A 109 -7.96 4.40 -4.54
N ARG A 110 -8.99 4.97 -5.17
CA ARG A 110 -10.28 5.19 -4.51
C ARG A 110 -11.00 3.86 -4.41
N SER A 111 -11.43 3.52 -3.20
CA SER A 111 -12.43 2.47 -2.97
C SER A 111 -13.77 3.11 -2.69
N ALA A 112 -14.85 2.39 -3.00
CA ALA A 112 -16.18 2.80 -2.61
C ALA A 112 -16.35 2.69 -1.10
N GLY A 113 -17.08 3.64 -0.50
CA GLY A 113 -17.56 3.51 0.86
C GLY A 113 -18.57 2.38 1.01
N VAL A 114 -18.93 2.08 2.25
CA VAL A 114 -20.00 1.13 2.55
C VAL A 114 -21.27 1.65 1.86
N TRP A 115 -21.87 0.84 0.99
CA TRP A 115 -23.06 1.17 0.17
C TRP A 115 -22.86 2.13 -1.02
N ASP A 116 -21.63 2.54 -1.35
CA ASP A 116 -21.37 3.42 -2.50
C ASP A 116 -21.07 2.67 -3.82
N ASN A 117 -20.98 1.33 -3.78
CA ASN A 117 -20.68 0.52 -4.97
C ASN A 117 -21.93 -0.22 -5.48
N ASP A 118 -22.75 0.47 -6.27
CA ASP A 118 -23.89 -0.12 -6.99
C ASP A 118 -23.47 -0.84 -8.30
N LYS A 119 -22.19 -1.21 -8.45
CA LYS A 119 -21.71 -1.89 -9.66
C LYS A 119 -22.32 -3.28 -9.72
N MET A 120 -23.29 -3.44 -10.61
CA MET A 120 -23.95 -4.71 -10.86
C MET A 120 -23.12 -5.64 -11.73
N VAL A 121 -22.30 -5.13 -12.67
CA VAL A 121 -21.53 -5.93 -13.64
C VAL A 121 -20.10 -5.41 -13.75
N CYS A 122 -19.12 -6.33 -13.74
CA CYS A 122 -17.72 -6.01 -13.95
C CYS A 122 -17.37 -6.11 -15.44
N SER A 123 -16.92 -5.03 -16.08
CA SER A 123 -16.57 -5.04 -17.52
C SER A 123 -15.37 -5.93 -17.85
N CYS A 124 -14.55 -6.31 -16.87
CA CYS A 124 -13.39 -7.18 -17.07
C CYS A 124 -13.78 -8.65 -17.24
N SER A 125 -14.85 -9.10 -16.59
CA SER A 125 -15.34 -10.49 -16.65
C SER A 125 -16.67 -10.62 -17.40
N GLY A 126 -17.41 -9.51 -17.57
CA GLY A 126 -18.79 -9.49 -18.05
C GLY A 126 -19.79 -10.07 -17.05
N LYS A 127 -19.35 -10.47 -15.85
CA LYS A 127 -20.19 -11.12 -14.83
C LYS A 127 -20.70 -10.10 -13.84
N ASN A 128 -21.87 -10.40 -13.26
CA ASN A 128 -22.35 -9.62 -12.14
C ASN A 128 -21.56 -9.94 -10.86
N VAL A 129 -21.53 -9.01 -9.90
CA VAL A 129 -20.76 -9.18 -8.66
C VAL A 129 -21.19 -10.43 -7.87
N TRP A 130 -22.45 -10.85 -8.01
CA TRP A 130 -22.96 -12.07 -7.39
C TRP A 130 -22.44 -13.35 -8.05
N GLN A 131 -22.30 -13.34 -9.38
CA GLN A 131 -21.71 -14.42 -10.16
C GLN A 131 -20.20 -14.51 -9.90
N GLU A 132 -19.50 -13.38 -9.86
CA GLU A 132 -18.09 -13.36 -9.45
C GLU A 132 -17.94 -13.88 -8.02
N ARG A 133 -18.79 -13.45 -7.08
CA ARG A 133 -18.76 -13.95 -5.71
C ARG A 133 -18.99 -15.45 -5.64
N GLN A 134 -19.94 -16.02 -6.38
CA GLN A 134 -20.15 -17.47 -6.40
C GLN A 134 -18.90 -18.22 -6.90
N GLU A 135 -18.24 -17.70 -7.94
CA GLU A 135 -16.99 -18.27 -8.43
C GLU A 135 -15.85 -18.15 -7.42
N GLN A 136 -15.71 -16.99 -6.78
CA GLN A 136 -14.69 -16.78 -5.76
C GLN A 136 -14.93 -17.62 -4.51
N VAL A 137 -16.19 -17.83 -4.12
CA VAL A 137 -16.56 -18.77 -3.05
C VAL A 137 -16.21 -20.20 -3.43
N SER A 138 -16.43 -20.60 -4.69
CA SER A 138 -16.00 -21.91 -5.18
C SER A 138 -14.47 -22.07 -5.20
N GLN A 139 -13.73 -20.96 -5.27
CA GLN A 139 -12.27 -20.89 -5.19
C GLN A 139 -11.73 -20.64 -3.78
N GLY A 140 -12.59 -20.65 -2.75
CA GLY A 140 -12.18 -20.61 -1.34
C GLY A 140 -12.19 -19.22 -0.68
N MET A 141 -12.71 -18.17 -1.32
CA MET A 141 -13.00 -16.90 -0.64
C MET A 141 -14.30 -17.02 0.17
N VAL A 142 -14.24 -16.76 1.48
CA VAL A 142 -15.42 -16.76 2.37
C VAL A 142 -16.08 -15.38 2.38
#